data_AF-A0A3A5IE86-F1
#
_entry.id   AF-A0A3A5IE86-F1
#
_cell.length_a   1.000
_cell.length_b   1.000
_cell.length_c   1.000
_cell.angle_alpha   90.00
_cell.angle_beta   90.00
_cell.angle_gamma   90.00
#
_symmetry.space_group_name_H-M   'P 1'
#
loop_
_entity.id
_entity.type
_entity.pdbx_description
1 polymer ?
#
loop_
_entity_poly.entity_id
_entity_poly.type
_entity_poly.pdbx_seq_one_letter_code
_entity_poly.pdbx_strand_id
1 'polypeptide(L)' 'MVKSIKGQLILSILVSIGFMYTVFSYIEFTEEGRFSKILFYFVLISSVYNTGMLTEKYLQQRKKKSV' A
#
# COMPACT_ATOMS: atom_id res chain seq x y z
N MET A 1 -14.83 8.99 -1.26
CA MET A 1 -13.68 8.99 -2.20
C MET A 1 -12.89 10.28 -1.98
N VAL A 2 -11.66 10.22 -1.47
CA VAL A 2 -10.87 11.44 -1.23
C VAL A 2 -10.65 12.15 -2.56
N LYS A 3 -11.16 13.38 -2.72
CA LYS A 3 -11.11 14.12 -4.00
C LYS A 3 -9.68 14.49 -4.43
N SER A 4 -8.73 14.54 -3.50
CA SER A 4 -7.36 14.96 -3.74
C SER A 4 -6.42 13.77 -3.94
N ILE A 5 -5.72 13.74 -5.07
CA ILE A 5 -4.71 12.71 -5.38
C ILE A 5 -3.54 12.73 -4.39
N LYS A 6 -3.18 13.91 -3.86
CA LYS A 6 -2.20 14.02 -2.76
C LYS A 6 -2.67 13.27 -1.51
N GLY A 7 -3.95 13.46 -1.16
CA GLY A 7 -4.54 12.80 0.01
C GLY A 7 -4.65 11.28 -0.18
N GLN A 8 -5.06 10.84 -1.37
CA GLN A 8 -5.08 9.41 -1.73
C GLN A 8 -3.68 8.79 -1.65
N LEU A 9 -2.64 9.52 -2.06
CA LEU A 9 -1.25 9.05 -1.99
C LEU A 9 -0.77 8.88 -0.57
N ILE A 10 -0.97 9.90 0.27
CA ILE A 10 -0.58 9.84 1.69
C ILE A 10 -1.31 8.68 2.39
N LEU A 11 -2.61 8.53 2.14
CA LEU A 11 -3.39 7.42 2.70
C LEU A 11 -2.89 6.05 2.22
N SER A 12 -2.57 5.89 0.93
CA SER A 12 -2.09 4.60 0.44
C SER A 12 -0.71 4.25 1.01
N ILE A 13 0.17 5.24 1.21
CA ILE A 13 1.46 5.05 1.88
C ILE A 13 1.24 4.57 3.32
N LEU A 14 0.35 5.24 4.07
CA LEU A 14 0.04 4.85 5.46
C LEU A 14 -0.53 3.45 5.55
N VAL A 15 -1.44 3.09 4.63
CA VAL A 15 -2.04 1.74 4.56
C VAL A 15 -0.98 0.67 4.25
N SER A 16 -0.11 0.93 3.27
CA SER A 16 0.97 0.01 2.91
C SER A 16 1.96 -0.21 4.07
N ILE A 17 2.34 0.85 4.79
CA ILE A 17 3.17 0.75 5.99
C ILE A 17 2.46 -0.04 7.09
N GLY A 18 1.16 0.22 7.30
CA GLY A 18 0.34 -0.51 8.29
C GLY A 18 0.26 -2.02 7.99
N PHE A 19 0.06 -2.40 6.73
CA PHE A 19 0.12 -3.80 6.33
C PHE A 19 1.50 -4.40 6.52
N MET A 20 2.56 -3.67 6.20
CA MET A 20 3.94 -4.15 6.39
C MET A 20 4.23 -4.43 7.87
N TYR A 21 3.83 -3.52 8.76
CA TYR A 21 3.93 -3.70 10.21
C TYR A 21 3.11 -4.90 10.69
N THR A 22 1.87 -5.05 10.20
CA THR A 22 0.99 -6.16 10.56
C THR A 22 1.59 -7.50 10.13
N VAL A 23 2.03 -7.61 8.88
CA VAL A 23 2.65 -8.80 8.31
C VAL A 23 3.89 -9.19 9.12
N PHE A 24 4.82 -8.26 9.35
CA PHE A 24 6.03 -8.55 10.11
C PHE A 24 5.75 -8.93 11.57
N SER A 25 4.74 -8.32 12.21
CA SER A 25 4.38 -8.65 13.60
C SER A 25 3.67 -10.00 13.73
N TYR A 26 2.90 -10.43 12.73
CA TYR A 26 2.10 -11.66 12.80
C TYR A 26 2.82 -12.92 12.30
N ILE A 27 3.81 -12.79 11.42
CA ILE A 27 4.41 -13.96 10.75
C ILE A 27 5.29 -14.82 11.67
N GLU A 28 5.88 -14.24 12.71
CA GLU A 28 6.75 -14.96 13.65
C GLU A 28 5.99 -15.79 14.71
N PHE A 29 4.68 -15.62 14.93
CA PHE A 29 4.05 -16.08 16.18
C PHE A 29 3.02 -17.23 16.11
N THR A 30 2.60 -17.71 14.94
CA THR A 30 1.56 -18.77 14.86
C THR A 30 1.87 -19.86 13.84
N GLU A 31 2.03 -21.12 14.26
CA GLU A 31 2.16 -22.28 13.35
C GLU A 31 0.84 -22.62 12.62
N GLU A 32 -0.29 -22.12 13.12
CA GLU A 32 -1.60 -22.28 12.52
C GLU A 32 -1.96 -21.12 11.56
N GLY A 33 -2.66 -21.43 10.45
CA GLY A 33 -3.19 -20.39 9.54
C GLY A 33 -2.35 -20.07 8.30
N ARG A 34 -1.70 -21.06 7.67
CA ARG A 34 -0.93 -20.91 6.41
C ARG A 34 -1.67 -20.10 5.32
N PHE A 35 -2.98 -20.35 5.15
CA PHE A 35 -3.78 -19.63 4.16
C PHE A 35 -3.89 -18.13 4.47
N SER A 36 -4.18 -17.78 5.73
CA SER A 36 -4.25 -16.38 6.17
C SER A 36 -2.93 -15.65 5.95
N LYS A 37 -1.79 -16.28 6.24
CA LYS A 37 -0.46 -15.69 6.02
C LYS A 37 -0.23 -15.35 4.53
N ILE A 38 -0.54 -16.28 3.63
CA ILE A 38 -0.42 -16.07 2.18
C ILE A 38 -1.34 -14.92 1.72
N LEU A 39 -2.56 -14.87 2.24
CA LEU A 39 -3.51 -13.79 1.97
C LEU A 39 -2.98 -12.42 2.42
N PHE A 40 -2.44 -12.33 3.63
CA PHE A 40 -1.86 -11.08 4.15
C PHE A 40 -0.64 -10.63 3.34
N TYR A 41 0.23 -11.54 2.90
CA TYR A 41 1.31 -11.21 1.97
C TYR A 41 0.78 -10.71 0.63
N PHE A 42 -0.26 -11.35 0.08
CA PHE A 42 -0.87 -10.92 -1.18
C PHE A 42 -1.48 -9.52 -1.08
N VAL A 43 -2.17 -9.23 0.04
CA VAL A 43 -2.72 -7.90 0.34
C VAL A 43 -1.61 -6.87 0.50
N LEU A 44 -0.52 -7.20 1.20
CA LEU A 44 0.65 -6.33 1.34
C LEU A 44 1.25 -5.97 -0.02
N ILE A 45 1.55 -6.98 -0.86
CA ILE A 45 2.11 -6.78 -2.19
C ILE A 45 1.18 -5.91 -3.04
N SER A 46 -0.12 -6.23 -3.04
CA SER A 46 -1.12 -5.46 -3.77
C SER A 46 -1.20 -4.00 -3.28
N SER A 47 -1.11 -3.78 -1.97
CA SER A 47 -1.11 -2.43 -1.38
C SER A 47 0.11 -1.63 -1.84
N VAL A 48 1.31 -2.20 -1.72
CA VAL A 48 2.56 -1.53 -2.10
C VAL A 48 2.58 -1.24 -3.60
N TYR A 49 2.15 -2.19 -4.43
CA TYR A 49 2.03 -1.99 -5.88
C TYR A 49 1.09 -0.83 -6.22
N ASN A 50 -0.10 -0.80 -5.59
CA ASN A 50 -1.06 0.28 -5.77
C ASN A 50 -0.51 1.63 -5.31
N THR A 51 0.24 1.67 -4.21
CA THR A 51 0.95 2.88 -3.75
C THR A 51 1.97 3.36 -4.79
N GLY A 52 2.76 2.45 -5.37
CA GLY A 52 3.72 2.76 -6.44
C GLY A 52 3.03 3.35 -7.67
N MET A 53 2.00 2.69 -8.18
CA MET A 53 1.20 3.21 -9.30
C MET A 53 0.58 4.57 -9.03
N LEU A 54 0.07 4.79 -7.82
CA LEU A 54 -0.51 6.09 -7.46
C LEU A 54 0.56 7.18 -7.37
N THR A 55 1.78 6.82 -6.95
CA THR A 55 2.95 7.71 -6.95
C THR A 55 3.31 8.13 -8.37
N GLU A 56 3.36 7.19 -9.32
CA GLU A 56 3.61 7.51 -10.73
C GLU A 56 2.55 8.46 -11.29
N LYS A 57 1.27 8.16 -11.06
CA LYS A 57 0.15 9.04 -11.47
C LYS A 57 0.27 10.44 -10.87
N TYR A 58 0.66 10.54 -9.60
CA TYR A 58 0.87 11.82 -8.94
C TYR A 58 2.03 12.62 -9.57
N LEU A 59 3.15 11.96 -9.87
CA LEU A 59 4.30 12.59 -10.53
C LEU A 59 3.96 13.06 -11.94
N GLN A 60 3.26 12.24 -12.72
CA GLN A 60 2.78 12.61 -14.06
C GLN A 60 1.86 13.84 -14.03
N GLN A 61 0.92 13.90 -13.08
CA GLN A 61 0.06 15.07 -12.92
C GLN A 61 0.84 16.33 -12.53
N ARG A 62 1.85 16.19 -11.67
CA ARG A 62 2.70 17.34 -11.31
C ARG A 62 3.49 17.86 -12.50
N LYS A 63 4.06 16.97 -13.32
CA LYS A 63 4.74 17.35 -14.57
C LYS A 63 3.79 18.03 -15.55
N LYS A 64 2.56 17.54 -15.71
CA LYS A 64 1.55 18.15 -16.59
C LYS A 64 1.06 19.52 -16.10
N LYS A 65 1.12 19.81 -14.80
CA LYS A 65 0.78 21.12 -14.24
C LYS A 65 1.89 22.17 -14.33
N SER A 66 3.14 21.75 -14.59
CA SER A 66 4.29 22.64 -14.70
C SER A 66 4.65 23.04 -16.13
N VAL A 67 3.91 22.53 -17.12
CA VAL A 67 3.94 22.91 -18.53
C VAL A 67 2.69 23.72 -18.81
#